data_AF-A0A455VID5-F1
#
_entry.id   AF-A0A455VID5-F1
#
_cell.length_a   1.000
_cell.length_b   1.000
_cell.length_c   1.000
_cell.angle_alpha   90.00
_cell.angle_beta   90.00
_cell.angle_gamma   90.00
#
_symmetry.space_group_name_H-M   'P 1'
#
loop_
_entity.id
_entity.type
_entity.pdbx_description
1 polymer ?
#
loop_
_entity_poly.entity_id
_entity_poly.type
_entity_poly.pdbx_seq_one_letter_code
_entity_poly.pdbx_strand_id
1 'polypeptide(L)' 'METKEIRRNNLRELMVRYAQQGINQNEFAALVESSAPTLSQIIGEKSSRNLGANLAKRIEARLNLPKGDPVPNSV' A
#
# COMPACT_ATOMS: atom_id res chain seq x y z
N MET A 1 -6.17 5.41 16.40
CA MET A 1 -5.86 4.52 15.27
C MET A 1 -4.73 3.58 15.66
N GLU A 2 -4.94 2.28 15.49
CA GLU A 2 -3.83 1.33 15.60
C GLU A 2 -2.89 1.47 14.39
N THR A 3 -1.59 1.22 14.57
CA THR A 3 -0.57 1.24 13.50
C THR A 3 -0.97 0.43 12.25
N LYS A 4 -1.82 -0.59 12.42
CA LYS A 4 -2.36 -1.43 11.35
C LYS A 4 -3.29 -0.65 10.42
N GLU A 5 -4.16 0.20 10.97
CA GLU A 5 -5.12 0.99 10.19
C GLU A 5 -4.41 2.03 9.33
N ILE A 6 -3.40 2.70 9.90
CA ILE A 6 -2.56 3.68 9.20
C ILE A 6 -1.87 3.03 7.99
N ARG A 7 -1.25 1.86 8.20
CA ARG A 7 -0.57 1.11 7.13
C ARG A 7 -1.52 0.70 6.01
N ARG A 8 -2.72 0.24 6.37
CA ARG A 8 -3.75 -0.12 5.37
C ARG A 8 -4.19 1.10 4.58
N ASN A 9 -4.44 2.23 5.26
CA ASN A 9 -4.84 3.46 4.59
C ASN A 9 -3.75 3.95 3.63
N ASN A 10 -2.49 3.95 4.06
CA ASN A 10 -1.36 4.35 3.21
C ASN A 10 -1.23 3.44 1.98
N LEU A 11 -1.40 2.12 2.13
CA LEU A 11 -1.40 1.21 0.98
C LEU A 11 -2.54 1.52 0.00
N ARG A 12 -3.75 1.77 0.52
CA ARG A 12 -4.91 2.10 -0.31
C ARG A 12 -4.69 3.39 -1.10
N GLU A 13 -4.19 4.43 -0.44
CA GLU A 13 -3.86 5.71 -1.07
C GLU A 13 -2.78 5.56 -2.15
N LEU A 14 -1.73 4.76 -1.90
CA LEU A 14 -0.72 4.46 -2.90
C LEU A 14 -1.34 3.75 -4.11
N MET A 15 -2.19 2.74 -3.90
CA MET A 15 -2.86 2.05 -5.00
C MET A 15 -3.72 3.00 -5.84
N VAL A 16 -4.44 3.94 -5.22
CA VAL A 16 -5.24 4.96 -5.92
C VAL A 16 -4.34 5.90 -6.74
N ARG A 17 -3.23 6.38 -6.19
CA ARG A 17 -2.28 7.26 -6.89
C ARG A 17 -1.68 6.58 -8.11
N TYR A 18 -1.27 5.33 -7.99
CA TYR A 18 -0.72 4.56 -9.10
C TYR A 18 -1.81 4.22 -10.13
N ALA A 19 -3.05 3.96 -9.70
CA ALA A 19 -4.19 3.81 -10.61
C ALA A 19 -4.45 5.08 -11.44
N GLN A 20 -4.32 6.27 -10.85
CA GLN A 20 -4.42 7.55 -11.57
C GLN A 20 -3.29 7.73 -12.62
N GLN A 21 -2.16 7.05 -12.46
CA GLN A 21 -1.05 7.02 -13.42
C GLN A 21 -1.21 5.91 -14.47
N GLY A 22 -2.34 5.18 -14.47
CA GLY A 22 -2.60 4.06 -15.38
C GLY A 22 -2.04 2.71 -14.91
N ILE A 23 -1.47 2.64 -13.71
CA ILE A 23 -0.92 1.41 -13.14
C ILE A 23 -2.05 0.66 -12.42
N ASN A 24 -2.46 -0.47 -12.97
CA ASN A 24 -3.51 -1.30 -12.38
C ASN A 24 -2.98 -2.10 -11.17
N GLN A 25 -3.88 -2.73 -10.41
CA GLN A 25 -3.53 -3.46 -9.19
C GLN A 25 -2.52 -4.60 -9.39
N ASN A 26 -2.52 -5.28 -10.55
CA ASN A 26 -1.55 -6.34 -10.83
C ASN A 26 -0.14 -5.76 -11.06
N GLU A 27 -0.07 -4.68 -11.83
CA GLU A 27 1.19 -3.96 -12.07
C GLU A 27 1.74 -3.39 -10.76
N PHE A 28 0.89 -2.76 -9.95
CA PHE A 28 1.28 -2.27 -8.63
C PHE A 28 1.78 -3.39 -7.71
N ALA A 29 1.11 -4.55 -7.73
CA ALA A 29 1.56 -5.71 -6.97
C ALA A 29 2.96 -6.19 -7.42
N ALA A 30 3.23 -6.19 -8.73
CA ALA A 30 4.55 -6.51 -9.26
C ALA A 30 5.62 -5.50 -8.78
N LEU A 31 5.32 -4.19 -8.79
CA LEU A 31 6.24 -3.14 -8.34
C LEU A 31 6.68 -3.32 -6.87
N VAL A 32 5.78 -3.77 -6.01
CA VAL A 32 6.05 -3.97 -4.57
C VAL A 32 6.44 -5.41 -4.21
N GLU A 33 6.73 -6.23 -5.23
CA GLU A 33 7.04 -7.66 -5.10
C GLU A 33 6.01 -8.39 -4.21
N SER A 34 4.75 -8.22 -4.58
CA SER A 34 3.61 -8.86 -3.95
C SER A 34 2.65 -9.40 -5.01
N SER A 35 1.49 -9.85 -4.58
CA SER A 35 0.45 -10.39 -5.47
C SER A 35 -0.83 -9.59 -5.27
N ALA A 36 -1.55 -9.30 -6.36
CA ALA A 36 -2.86 -8.65 -6.31
C ALA A 36 -3.84 -9.28 -5.29
N PRO A 37 -3.95 -10.62 -5.13
CA PRO A 37 -4.77 -11.20 -4.08
C PRO A 37 -4.27 -10.87 -2.66
N THR A 38 -2.96 -10.77 -2.43
CA THR A 38 -2.39 -10.35 -1.15
C THR A 38 -2.77 -8.90 -0.84
N LEU A 39 -2.65 -8.00 -1.81
CA LEU A 39 -3.06 -6.61 -1.64
C LEU A 39 -4.57 -6.49 -1.38
N SER A 40 -5.39 -7.20 -2.15
CA SER A 40 -6.85 -7.27 -1.97
C SER A 40 -7.24 -7.74 -0.57
N GLN A 41 -6.55 -8.77 -0.04
CA GLN A 41 -6.73 -9.28 1.32
C GLN A 41 -6.23 -8.35 2.43
N ILE A 42 -5.53 -7.26 2.12
CA ILE A 42 -5.09 -6.26 3.10
C ILE A 42 -6.03 -5.04 3.06
N ILE A 43 -6.46 -4.62 1.86
CA ILE A 43 -7.32 -3.45 1.65
C ILE A 43 -8.82 -3.76 1.78
N GLY A 44 -9.22 -5.03 1.69
CA GLY A 44 -10.63 -5.44 1.76
C GLY A 44 -11.25 -5.15 3.13
N GLU A 45 -12.54 -4.82 3.16
CA GLU A 45 -13.26 -4.40 4.39
C GLU A 45 -13.24 -5.44 5.51
N LYS A 46 -13.28 -6.74 5.18
CA LYS A 46 -13.20 -7.86 6.14
C LYS A 46 -11.79 -8.44 6.30
N SER A 47 -10.76 -7.68 5.96
CA SER A 47 -9.39 -8.19 6.03
C SER A 47 -8.93 -8.38 7.47
N SER A 48 -8.87 -9.65 7.92
CA SER A 48 -8.14 -10.03 9.14
C SER A 48 -6.61 -9.97 8.96
N ARG A 49 -6.14 -9.71 7.72
CA ARG A 49 -4.73 -9.74 7.36
C ARG A 49 -4.12 -8.33 7.46
N ASN A 50 -3.19 -8.19 8.40
CA ASN A 50 -2.46 -6.93 8.59
C ASN A 50 -1.39 -6.75 7.52
N LEU A 51 -1.09 -5.50 7.17
CA LEU A 51 0.15 -5.16 6.46
C LEU A 51 1.33 -5.42 7.40
N GLY A 52 1.92 -6.61 7.27
CA GLY A 52 3.09 -7.02 8.05
C GLY A 52 4.25 -6.04 7.84
N ALA A 53 5.10 -5.90 8.86
CA ALA A 53 6.24 -4.98 8.82
C ALA A 53 7.19 -5.26 7.64
N ASN A 54 7.35 -6.53 7.25
CA ASN A 54 8.16 -6.91 6.09
C ASN A 54 7.58 -6.40 4.77
N LEU A 55 6.26 -6.50 4.58
CA LEU A 55 5.61 -6.00 3.36
C LEU A 55 5.61 -4.47 3.35
N ALA A 56 5.36 -3.83 4.49
CA ALA A 56 5.46 -2.37 4.63
C ALA A 56 6.87 -1.86 4.24
N LYS A 57 7.93 -2.43 4.86
CA LYS A 57 9.31 -2.07 4.55
C LYS A 57 9.66 -2.30 3.08
N ARG A 58 9.14 -3.36 2.47
CA ARG A 58 9.38 -3.67 1.06
C ARG A 58 8.71 -2.67 0.14
N ILE A 59 7.45 -2.29 0.42
CA ILE A 59 6.75 -1.23 -0.31
C ILE A 59 7.53 0.08 -0.19
N GLU A 60 7.94 0.47 1.02
CA GLU A 60 8.75 1.68 1.25
C GLU A 60 10.06 1.65 0.47
N ALA A 61 10.78 0.52 0.48
CA ALA A 61 12.03 0.35 -0.24
C ALA A 61 11.87 0.36 -1.77
N ARG A 62 10.81 -0.26 -2.29
CA ARG A 62 10.56 -0.36 -3.74
C ARG A 62 10.02 0.92 -4.34
N LEU A 63 9.20 1.64 -3.59
CA LEU A 63 8.62 2.90 -4.02
C LEU A 63 9.50 4.11 -3.64
N ASN A 64 10.66 3.86 -3.01
CA ASN A 64 11.59 4.87 -2.51
C ASN A 64 10.87 5.95 -1.66
N LEU A 65 9.89 5.51 -0.87
CA LEU A 65 9.09 6.40 -0.05
C LEU A 65 9.91 6.80 1.20
N PRO A 66 9.93 8.09 1.58
CA PRO A 66 10.50 8.49 2.86
C PRO A 66 9.77 7.75 3.99
N LYS A 67 10.51 7.24 4.97
CA LYS A 67 9.93 6.56 6.13
C LYS A 67 8.93 7.49 6.82
N GLY A 68 7.67 7.06 6.85
CA GLY A 68 6.63 7.81 7.53
C GLY A 68 6.18 9.07 6.79
N ASP A 69 6.25 9.09 5.46
CA ASP A 69 5.55 10.09 4.64
C ASP A 69 4.12 9.59 4.36
N PRO A 70 3.11 9.90 5.22
CA PRO A 70 1.78 10.07 4.67
C PRO A 70 1.90 11.27 3.74
N VAL A 71 1.70 11.01 2.45
CA VAL A 71 1.19 11.96 1.45
C VAL A 71 1.17 13.41 1.95
N PRO A 72 2.02 14.33 1.45
CA PRO A 72 1.82 15.75 1.72
C PRO A 72 0.43 16.10 1.21
N ASN A 73 -0.37 16.70 2.11
CA ASN A 73 -1.69 17.24 1.86
C ASN A 73 -1.65 17.99 0.51
N SER A 74 -2.22 17.39 -0.54
CA SER A 74 -2.54 18.13 -1.75
C SER A 74 -3.78 18.94 -1.39
N VAL A 75 -3.56 20.25 -1.36
CA VAL A 75 -4.48 21.39 -1.18
C VAL A 75 -5.92 21.16 -1.62
#